data_AF-A0A419JIX1-F1
#
_entry.id   AF-A0A419JIX1-F1
#
_cell.length_a   1.000
_cell.length_b   1.000
_cell.length_c   1.000
_cell.angle_alpha   90.00
_cell.angle_beta   90.00
_cell.angle_gamma   90.00
#
_symmetry.space_group_name_H-M   'P 1'
#
loop_
_entity.id
_entity.type
_entity.pdbx_description
1 polymer ?
#
loop_
_entity_poly.entity_id
_entity_poly.type
_entity_poly.pdbx_seq_one_letter_code
_entity_poly.pdbx_strand_id
1 'polypeptide(L)'
;MTHLLPFLISLNILAILWIAIKRWEGYYEDMRFAFSTLTLLFFSQFLDLPIFIPGSSLLILTGVYVFNLLDKEGMIERVLAFLMVGITLSFLGGISIISLRGSVPDTEFILFLVTIGTVTGLLLHLIRKDAVITFVGSAMVMWIFIYFGIRVDLYHLLFAFLFSLILGLISYRERAVEITGVVAGTMLGMLLIIFGDIRWFLIAFLFSLLGSIFTRYRFEAKLRAGIAQEKSGVRSYRNVFANGLVGLAMAIAYGKYQDPIFIVGFLASFASATGDTLASEIGQTSRDQPILITTFEPVPPGTDGGITVLGELAAIFGAFILVLAAYIMGMGNGYCIIAAFVGGFMGVNFDSLLGATLERGGVLGNDGVNLLSTAFAAVVAAAIFYIIQV
;
A
#
# COMPACT_ATOMS: atom_id res chain seq x y z
N MET A 1 -31.11 8.64 23.37
CA MET A 1 -29.85 8.11 22.77
C MET A 1 -28.68 9.09 22.82
N THR A 2 -28.87 10.30 23.38
CA THR A 2 -27.84 11.31 23.68
C THR A 2 -26.81 10.90 24.75
N HIS A 3 -26.99 9.74 25.40
CA HIS A 3 -26.12 9.27 26.49
C HIS A 3 -25.25 8.06 26.13
N LEU A 4 -25.32 7.52 24.91
CA LEU A 4 -24.56 6.31 24.55
C LEU A 4 -23.05 6.52 24.69
N LEU A 5 -22.53 7.62 24.16
CA LEU A 5 -21.10 7.87 24.15
C LEU A 5 -20.54 8.21 25.55
N PRO A 6 -21.17 9.10 26.35
CA PRO A 6 -20.81 9.27 27.75
C PRO A 6 -20.87 7.96 28.55
N PHE A 7 -21.89 7.12 28.33
CA PHE A 7 -22.01 5.83 28.99
C PHE A 7 -20.86 4.88 28.64
N LEU A 8 -20.50 4.75 27.36
CA LEU A 8 -19.39 3.90 26.92
C LEU A 8 -18.04 4.40 27.48
N ILE A 9 -17.83 5.71 27.54
CA ILE A 9 -16.65 6.32 28.15
C ILE A 9 -16.59 5.98 29.65
N SER A 10 -17.68 6.17 30.40
CA SER A 10 -17.73 5.83 31.82
C SER A 10 -17.50 4.35 32.07
N LEU A 11 -18.11 3.47 31.26
CA LEU A 11 -17.91 2.03 31.36
C LEU A 11 -16.44 1.64 31.10
N ASN A 12 -15.80 2.25 30.10
CA ASN A 12 -14.39 1.99 29.79
C ASN A 12 -13.44 2.48 30.91
N ILE A 13 -13.73 3.64 31.52
CA ILE A 13 -12.98 4.13 32.69
C ILE A 13 -13.12 3.15 33.86
N LEU A 14 -14.32 2.62 34.13
CA LEU A 14 -14.52 1.61 35.17
C LEU A 14 -13.73 0.33 34.88
N ALA A 15 -13.66 -0.10 33.62
CA ALA A 15 -12.83 -1.25 33.22
C ALA A 15 -11.33 -0.99 33.47
N ILE A 16 -10.82 0.20 33.10
CA ILE A 16 -9.44 0.62 33.38
C ILE A 16 -9.15 0.58 34.89
N LEU A 17 -10.02 1.18 35.71
CA LEU A 17 -9.87 1.16 37.16
C LEU A 17 -9.88 -0.27 37.72
N TRP A 18 -10.77 -1.11 37.21
CA TRP A 18 -10.85 -2.51 37.63
C TRP A 18 -9.58 -3.30 37.28
N ILE A 19 -9.04 -3.14 36.06
CA ILE A 19 -7.77 -3.74 35.65
C ILE A 19 -6.63 -3.24 36.57
N ALA A 20 -6.58 -1.94 36.86
CA ALA A 20 -5.53 -1.31 37.69
C ALA A 20 -5.51 -1.87 39.12
N ILE A 21 -6.69 -2.20 39.66
CA ILE A 21 -6.86 -2.75 40.99
C ILE A 21 -6.52 -4.24 41.03
N LYS A 22 -6.99 -5.04 40.06
CA LYS A 22 -6.86 -6.50 40.10
C LYS A 22 -5.50 -7.03 39.65
N ARG A 23 -4.83 -6.37 38.68
CA ARG A 23 -3.45 -6.67 38.23
C ARG A 23 -3.13 -8.16 38.02
N TRP A 24 -3.91 -8.86 37.21
CA TRP A 24 -3.63 -10.25 36.83
C TRP A 24 -2.45 -10.37 35.86
N GLU A 25 -1.98 -11.59 35.61
CA GLU A 25 -0.92 -11.83 34.62
C GLU A 25 -1.38 -11.39 33.21
N GLY A 26 -0.65 -10.47 32.58
CA GLY A 26 -1.01 -9.90 31.28
C GLY A 26 -1.83 -8.60 31.32
N TYR A 27 -2.14 -8.06 32.52
CA TYR A 27 -2.97 -6.84 32.66
C TYR A 27 -2.46 -5.60 31.90
N TYR A 28 -1.17 -5.54 31.55
CA TYR A 28 -0.61 -4.45 30.74
C TYR A 28 -1.19 -4.43 29.33
N GLU A 29 -1.43 -5.59 28.70
CA GLU A 29 -2.04 -5.66 27.37
C GLU A 29 -3.51 -5.25 27.42
N ASP A 30 -4.23 -5.72 28.44
CA ASP A 30 -5.63 -5.32 28.67
C ASP A 30 -5.74 -3.81 28.95
N MET A 31 -4.78 -3.25 29.68
CA MET A 31 -4.66 -1.80 29.87
C MET A 31 -4.43 -1.07 28.55
N ARG A 32 -3.46 -1.50 27.74
CA ARG A 32 -3.17 -0.91 26.43
C ARG A 32 -4.43 -0.91 25.56
N PHE A 33 -5.17 -2.01 25.56
CA PHE A 33 -6.43 -2.14 24.82
C PHE A 33 -7.53 -1.21 25.35
N ALA A 34 -7.71 -1.14 26.67
CA ALA A 34 -8.70 -0.27 27.30
C ALA A 34 -8.40 1.21 27.02
N PHE A 35 -7.16 1.68 27.20
CA PHE A 35 -6.75 3.05 26.86
C PHE A 35 -6.90 3.38 25.37
N SER A 36 -6.66 2.41 24.49
CA SER A 36 -6.86 2.60 23.04
C SER A 36 -8.34 2.75 22.70
N THR A 37 -9.20 1.96 23.35
CA THR A 37 -10.66 2.10 23.24
C THR A 37 -11.11 3.46 23.75
N LEU A 38 -10.62 3.90 24.91
CA LEU A 38 -10.92 5.23 25.46
C LEU A 38 -10.51 6.34 24.48
N THR A 39 -9.34 6.23 23.86
CA THR A 39 -8.86 7.18 22.84
C THR A 39 -9.82 7.28 21.66
N LEU A 40 -10.28 6.16 21.10
CA LEU A 40 -11.22 6.18 19.98
C LEU A 40 -12.61 6.69 20.38
N LEU A 41 -13.06 6.40 21.60
CA LEU A 41 -14.31 6.98 22.13
C LEU A 41 -14.17 8.50 22.33
N PHE A 42 -13.01 8.97 22.78
CA PHE A 42 -12.70 10.39 22.89
C PHE A 42 -12.72 11.08 21.52
N PHE A 43 -12.09 10.47 20.50
CA PHE A 43 -12.18 10.98 19.13
C PHE A 43 -13.61 11.01 18.62
N SER A 44 -14.44 10.03 19.01
CA SER A 44 -15.86 10.04 18.65
C SER A 44 -16.67 11.15 19.32
N GLN A 45 -16.22 11.61 20.48
CA GLN A 45 -16.89 12.63 21.27
C GLN A 45 -16.46 14.05 20.88
N PHE A 46 -15.20 14.22 20.50
CA PHE A 46 -14.59 15.55 20.34
C PHE A 46 -14.01 15.83 18.95
N LEU A 47 -13.77 14.81 18.12
CA LEU A 47 -13.13 14.94 16.81
C LEU A 47 -14.00 14.38 15.67
N ASP A 48 -15.32 14.30 15.85
CA ASP A 48 -16.26 13.85 14.82
C ASP A 48 -15.98 12.45 14.22
N LEU A 49 -15.26 11.58 14.92
CA LEU A 49 -15.13 10.18 14.52
C LEU A 49 -16.49 9.47 14.67
N PRO A 50 -17.10 8.92 13.61
CA PRO A 50 -18.40 8.28 13.76
C PRO A 50 -18.30 7.04 14.65
N ILE A 51 -19.15 6.94 15.67
CA ILE A 51 -19.09 5.87 16.69
C ILE A 51 -19.21 4.44 16.13
N PHE A 52 -19.78 4.27 14.94
CA PHE A 52 -19.81 2.97 14.28
C PHE A 52 -18.41 2.52 13.82
N ILE A 53 -17.45 3.43 13.61
CA ILE A 53 -16.08 3.11 13.18
C ILE A 53 -15.32 2.35 14.26
N PRO A 54 -15.21 2.84 15.53
CA PRO A 54 -14.66 2.02 16.61
C PRO A 54 -15.43 0.71 16.81
N GLY A 55 -16.75 0.71 16.68
CA GLY A 55 -17.56 -0.51 16.83
C GLY A 55 -17.28 -1.57 15.76
N SER A 56 -17.28 -1.18 14.48
CA SER A 56 -16.92 -2.05 13.35
C SER A 56 -15.47 -2.51 13.44
N SER A 57 -14.55 -1.63 13.83
CA SER A 57 -13.14 -1.97 14.03
C SER A 57 -12.93 -3.00 15.15
N LEU A 58 -13.68 -2.89 16.25
CA LEU A 58 -13.65 -3.89 17.32
C LEU A 58 -14.07 -5.27 16.79
N LEU A 59 -15.09 -5.31 15.92
CA LEU A 59 -15.55 -6.55 15.30
C LEU A 59 -14.58 -7.11 14.25
N ILE A 60 -13.65 -6.33 13.70
CA ILE A 60 -12.57 -6.89 12.86
C ILE A 60 -11.68 -7.86 13.67
N LEU A 61 -11.58 -7.70 15.00
CA LEU A 61 -10.81 -8.59 15.85
C LEU A 61 -11.38 -10.02 15.92
N THR A 62 -12.64 -10.23 15.57
CA THR A 62 -13.16 -11.60 15.40
C THR A 62 -12.47 -12.32 14.24
N GLY A 63 -12.06 -11.57 13.21
CA GLY A 63 -11.20 -12.07 12.14
C GLY A 63 -9.84 -12.54 12.67
N VAL A 64 -9.23 -11.79 13.60
CA VAL A 64 -7.98 -12.19 14.28
C VAL A 64 -8.18 -13.51 15.04
N TYR A 65 -9.30 -13.63 15.76
CA TYR A 65 -9.62 -14.85 16.50
C TYR A 65 -9.73 -16.07 15.57
N VAL A 66 -10.49 -15.97 14.47
CA VAL A 66 -10.63 -17.07 13.50
C VAL A 66 -9.31 -17.37 12.78
N PHE A 67 -8.51 -16.36 12.45
CA PHE A 67 -7.18 -16.54 11.85
C PHE A 67 -6.23 -17.34 12.73
N ASN A 68 -6.32 -17.18 14.05
CA ASN A 68 -5.53 -17.92 15.02
C ASN A 68 -6.13 -19.30 15.33
N LEU A 69 -7.44 -19.46 15.25
CA LEU A 69 -8.11 -20.76 15.43
C LEU A 69 -7.76 -21.75 14.32
N LEU A 70 -7.49 -21.25 13.11
CA LEU A 70 -7.09 -22.05 11.94
C LEU A 70 -5.56 -22.19 11.82
N ASP A 71 -4.84 -22.27 12.94
CA ASP A 71 -3.37 -22.39 12.98
C ASP A 71 -2.82 -23.62 12.26
N LYS A 72 -3.62 -24.69 12.18
CA LYS A 72 -3.32 -25.94 11.45
C LYS A 72 -3.55 -25.86 9.95
N GLU A 73 -4.29 -24.85 9.47
CA GLU A 73 -4.61 -24.68 8.05
C GLU A 73 -3.53 -23.88 7.32
N GLY A 74 -3.60 -23.91 5.98
CA GLY A 74 -2.71 -23.12 5.14
C GLY A 74 -2.91 -21.60 5.30
N MET A 75 -1.90 -20.84 4.90
CA MET A 75 -1.91 -19.37 5.03
C MET A 75 -3.06 -18.71 4.25
N ILE A 76 -3.44 -19.28 3.11
CA ILE A 76 -4.51 -18.75 2.26
C ILE A 76 -5.86 -18.91 2.96
N GLU A 77 -6.11 -20.08 3.53
CA GLU A 77 -7.33 -20.44 4.25
C GLU A 77 -7.54 -19.49 5.44
N ARG A 78 -6.47 -19.23 6.20
CA ARG A 78 -6.48 -18.29 7.33
C ARG A 78 -6.81 -16.87 6.90
N VAL A 79 -6.17 -16.39 5.83
CA VAL A 79 -6.42 -15.05 5.27
C VAL A 79 -7.86 -14.90 4.77
N LEU A 80 -8.36 -15.87 4.02
CA LEU A 80 -9.74 -15.86 3.52
C LEU A 80 -10.74 -15.89 4.68
N ALA A 81 -10.51 -16.71 5.70
CA ALA A 81 -11.36 -16.77 6.88
C ALA A 81 -11.37 -15.44 7.65
N PHE A 82 -10.22 -14.79 7.83
CA PHE A 82 -10.13 -13.46 8.42
C PHE A 82 -10.97 -12.46 7.64
N LEU A 83 -10.79 -12.37 6.31
CA LEU A 83 -11.49 -11.41 5.47
C LEU A 83 -13.00 -11.64 5.49
N MET A 84 -13.45 -12.89 5.32
CA MET A 84 -14.87 -13.23 5.31
C MET A 84 -15.54 -12.89 6.65
N VAL A 85 -14.99 -13.36 7.76
CA VAL A 85 -15.57 -13.14 9.09
C VAL A 85 -15.47 -11.68 9.50
N GLY A 86 -14.31 -11.06 9.27
CA GLY A 86 -14.04 -9.66 9.60
C GLY A 86 -14.97 -8.71 8.86
N ILE A 87 -15.10 -8.83 7.53
CA ILE A 87 -16.00 -7.99 6.72
C ILE A 87 -17.45 -8.20 7.16
N THR A 88 -17.89 -9.45 7.30
CA THR A 88 -19.29 -9.76 7.63
C THR A 88 -19.70 -9.19 8.99
N LEU A 89 -18.92 -9.46 10.05
CA LEU A 89 -19.28 -9.02 11.39
C LEU A 89 -19.13 -7.51 11.58
N SER A 90 -18.06 -6.90 11.03
CA SER A 90 -17.88 -5.45 11.09
C SER A 90 -18.94 -4.69 10.30
N PHE A 91 -19.41 -5.22 9.16
CA PHE A 91 -20.53 -4.68 8.39
C PHE A 91 -21.84 -4.72 9.18
N LEU A 92 -22.21 -5.89 9.72
CA LEU A 92 -23.43 -6.06 10.51
C LEU A 92 -23.41 -5.17 11.76
N GLY A 93 -22.27 -5.06 12.43
CA GLY A 93 -22.11 -4.17 13.58
C GLY A 93 -22.24 -2.69 13.21
N GLY A 94 -21.63 -2.26 12.10
CA GLY A 94 -21.70 -0.88 11.61
C GLY A 94 -23.15 -0.47 11.32
N ILE A 95 -23.87 -1.30 10.56
CA ILE A 95 -25.31 -1.12 10.28
C ILE A 95 -26.12 -1.07 11.57
N SER A 96 -25.87 -2.00 12.49
CA SER A 96 -26.61 -2.08 13.76
C SER A 96 -26.43 -0.82 14.60
N ILE A 97 -25.20 -0.33 14.72
CA ILE A 97 -24.89 0.89 15.49
C ILE A 97 -25.57 2.12 14.87
N ILE A 98 -25.54 2.26 13.54
CA ILE A 98 -26.17 3.39 12.86
C ILE A 98 -27.70 3.32 12.97
N SER A 99 -28.28 2.14 12.73
CA SER A 99 -29.73 1.89 12.84
C SER A 99 -30.24 2.16 14.25
N LEU A 100 -29.49 1.71 15.27
CA LEU A 100 -29.81 1.99 16.66
C LEU A 100 -29.91 3.50 16.88
N ARG A 101 -29.01 4.32 16.32
CA ARG A 101 -29.07 5.79 16.47
C ARG A 101 -30.22 6.49 15.72
N GLY A 102 -31.08 5.74 15.02
CA GLY A 102 -32.21 6.28 14.27
C GLY A 102 -31.83 6.89 12.92
N SER A 103 -30.60 6.66 12.45
CA SER A 103 -30.14 7.07 11.12
C SER A 103 -30.30 5.91 10.14
N VAL A 104 -30.64 6.21 8.89
CA VAL A 104 -30.63 5.20 7.82
C VAL A 104 -29.18 4.94 7.40
N PRO A 105 -28.68 3.69 7.48
CA PRO A 105 -27.31 3.36 7.11
C PRO A 105 -27.13 3.41 5.59
N ASP A 106 -26.09 4.11 5.12
CA ASP A 106 -25.58 4.00 3.76
C ASP A 106 -24.80 2.68 3.64
N THR A 107 -25.50 1.62 3.20
CA THR A 107 -24.95 0.26 3.21
C THR A 107 -23.74 0.10 2.30
N GLU A 108 -23.73 0.77 1.14
CA GLU A 108 -22.62 0.66 0.19
C GLU A 108 -21.37 1.34 0.73
N PHE A 109 -21.53 2.54 1.29
CA PHE A 109 -20.43 3.26 1.90
C PHE A 109 -19.87 2.55 3.13
N ILE A 110 -20.74 2.01 3.99
CA ILE A 110 -20.32 1.21 5.15
C ILE A 110 -19.56 -0.03 4.67
N LEU A 111 -20.05 -0.73 3.64
CA LEU A 111 -19.38 -1.91 3.10
C LEU A 111 -17.99 -1.58 2.56
N PHE A 112 -17.83 -0.46 1.85
CA PHE A 112 -16.53 0.02 1.41
C PHE A 112 -15.58 0.26 2.59
N LEU A 113 -16.03 1.02 3.61
CA LEU A 113 -15.23 1.32 4.80
C LEU A 113 -14.81 0.06 5.55
N VAL A 114 -15.74 -0.86 5.83
CA VAL A 114 -15.38 -2.08 6.55
C VAL A 114 -14.51 -3.03 5.73
N THR A 115 -14.61 -3.01 4.39
CA THR A 115 -13.72 -3.78 3.52
C THR A 115 -12.29 -3.24 3.61
N ILE A 116 -12.08 -1.93 3.42
CA ILE A 116 -10.74 -1.32 3.54
C ILE A 116 -10.19 -1.45 4.97
N GLY A 117 -11.05 -1.30 5.98
CA GLY A 117 -10.70 -1.50 7.38
C GLY A 117 -10.28 -2.95 7.69
N THR A 118 -11.00 -3.94 7.16
CA THR A 118 -10.67 -5.36 7.38
C THR A 118 -9.38 -5.75 6.67
N VAL A 119 -9.17 -5.31 5.42
CA VAL A 119 -7.91 -5.54 4.70
C VAL A 119 -6.72 -4.90 5.44
N THR A 120 -6.90 -3.68 5.94
CA THR A 120 -5.90 -3.00 6.77
C THR A 120 -5.64 -3.77 8.06
N GLY A 121 -6.69 -4.20 8.76
CA GLY A 121 -6.57 -4.97 9.99
C GLY A 121 -5.82 -6.28 9.79
N LEU A 122 -6.12 -7.00 8.71
CA LEU A 122 -5.39 -8.21 8.34
C LEU A 122 -3.91 -7.92 8.10
N LEU A 123 -3.60 -6.89 7.31
CA LEU A 123 -2.22 -6.51 7.00
C LEU A 123 -1.44 -6.19 8.28
N LEU A 124 -2.02 -5.37 9.16
CA LEU A 124 -1.40 -5.00 10.43
C LEU A 124 -1.19 -6.21 11.33
N HIS A 125 -2.16 -7.13 11.39
CA HIS A 125 -2.02 -8.38 12.13
C HIS A 125 -0.89 -9.27 11.61
N LEU A 126 -0.73 -9.35 10.27
CA LEU A 126 0.35 -10.11 9.63
C LEU A 126 1.73 -9.49 9.88
N ILE A 127 1.83 -8.16 9.92
CA ILE A 127 3.07 -7.44 10.21
C ILE A 127 3.42 -7.56 11.70
N ARG A 128 2.43 -7.36 12.56
CA ARG A 128 2.59 -7.35 14.01
C ARG A 128 1.36 -7.97 14.66
N LYS A 129 1.56 -9.08 15.38
CA LYS A 129 0.52 -9.82 16.10
C LYS A 129 0.05 -9.08 17.35
N ASP A 130 -0.53 -7.91 17.15
CA ASP A 130 -0.99 -6.99 18.20
C ASP A 130 -2.41 -6.52 17.88
N ALA A 131 -3.34 -6.87 18.77
CA ALA A 131 -4.76 -6.55 18.61
C ALA A 131 -5.02 -5.04 18.69
N VAL A 132 -4.24 -4.31 19.49
CA VAL A 132 -4.38 -2.85 19.63
C VAL A 132 -4.04 -2.16 18.32
N ILE A 133 -2.94 -2.57 17.68
CA ILE A 133 -2.53 -2.01 16.39
C ILE A 133 -3.56 -2.32 15.31
N THR A 134 -4.08 -3.55 15.29
CA THR A 134 -5.14 -3.97 14.36
C THR A 134 -6.41 -3.14 14.54
N PHE A 135 -6.83 -2.96 15.80
CA PHE A 135 -8.00 -2.18 16.18
C PHE A 135 -7.83 -0.70 15.80
N VAL A 136 -6.85 -0.02 16.38
CA VAL A 136 -6.66 1.42 16.14
C VAL A 136 -6.35 1.69 14.66
N GLY A 137 -5.48 0.90 14.03
CA GLY A 137 -5.09 1.11 12.64
C GLY A 137 -6.24 0.95 11.65
N SER A 138 -7.08 -0.08 11.81
CA SER A 138 -8.28 -0.23 10.96
C SER A 138 -9.27 0.92 11.16
N ALA A 139 -9.48 1.37 12.41
CA ALA A 139 -10.34 2.52 12.70
C ALA A 139 -9.83 3.81 12.05
N MET A 140 -8.52 4.08 12.12
CA MET A 140 -7.92 5.28 11.53
C MET A 140 -7.99 5.28 10.00
N VAL A 141 -7.74 4.14 9.34
CA VAL A 141 -7.87 4.07 7.88
C VAL A 141 -9.32 4.29 7.46
N MET A 142 -10.29 3.64 8.12
CA MET A 142 -11.70 3.90 7.82
C MET A 142 -12.07 5.37 8.03
N TRP A 143 -11.55 6.01 9.09
CA TRP A 143 -11.84 7.41 9.37
C TRP A 143 -11.28 8.36 8.30
N ILE A 144 -10.06 8.12 7.81
CA ILE A 144 -9.48 8.89 6.69
C ILE A 144 -10.39 8.82 5.46
N PHE A 145 -10.94 7.65 5.15
CA PHE A 145 -11.80 7.47 3.98
C PHE A 145 -13.17 8.14 4.08
N ILE A 146 -13.62 8.52 5.28
CA ILE A 146 -14.84 9.32 5.46
C ILE A 146 -14.71 10.70 4.81
N TYR A 147 -13.53 11.32 4.89
CA TYR A 147 -13.32 12.68 4.38
C TYR A 147 -13.27 12.81 2.86
N PHE A 148 -13.10 11.69 2.14
CA PHE A 148 -13.14 11.70 0.69
C PHE A 148 -14.57 11.70 0.14
N GLY A 149 -15.57 11.34 0.95
CA GLY A 149 -17.00 11.49 0.59
C GLY A 149 -17.43 10.71 -0.67
N ILE A 150 -16.80 9.56 -0.93
CA ILE A 150 -16.98 8.80 -2.17
C ILE A 150 -18.15 7.84 -2.04
N ARG A 151 -18.93 7.72 -3.11
CA ARG A 151 -19.92 6.65 -3.26
C ARG A 151 -19.36 5.58 -4.16
N VAL A 152 -19.28 4.36 -3.63
CA VAL A 152 -18.78 3.19 -4.35
C VAL A 152 -19.94 2.20 -4.46
N ASP A 153 -20.41 1.99 -5.68
CA ASP A 153 -21.45 1.00 -5.97
C ASP A 153 -20.99 -0.41 -5.56
N LEU A 154 -21.94 -1.24 -5.11
CA LEU A 154 -21.67 -2.60 -4.63
C LEU A 154 -20.90 -3.44 -5.66
N TYR A 155 -21.31 -3.42 -6.93
CA TYR A 155 -20.66 -4.23 -7.97
C TYR A 155 -19.26 -3.74 -8.27
N HIS A 156 -19.04 -2.42 -8.26
CA HIS A 156 -17.71 -1.85 -8.44
C HIS A 156 -16.77 -2.20 -7.29
N LEU A 157 -17.25 -2.14 -6.05
CA LEU A 157 -16.48 -2.56 -4.87
C LEU A 157 -16.11 -4.04 -4.92
N LEU A 158 -17.09 -4.90 -5.18
CA LEU A 158 -16.88 -6.35 -5.26
C LEU A 158 -15.89 -6.70 -6.39
N PHE A 159 -16.03 -6.07 -7.55
CA PHE A 159 -15.10 -6.24 -8.65
C PHE A 159 -13.69 -5.80 -8.23
N ALA A 160 -13.52 -4.57 -7.75
CA ALA A 160 -12.21 -4.04 -7.35
C ALA A 160 -11.51 -4.90 -6.29
N PHE A 161 -12.25 -5.32 -5.27
CA PHE A 161 -11.74 -6.15 -4.18
C PHE A 161 -11.40 -7.58 -4.63
N LEU A 162 -12.36 -8.29 -5.24
CA LEU A 162 -12.18 -9.69 -5.62
C LEU A 162 -11.16 -9.84 -6.75
N PHE A 163 -11.17 -8.96 -7.75
CA PHE A 163 -10.21 -8.99 -8.84
C PHE A 163 -8.78 -8.82 -8.33
N SER A 164 -8.56 -7.82 -7.47
CA SER A 164 -7.24 -7.57 -6.87
C SER A 164 -6.79 -8.71 -5.96
N LEU A 165 -7.70 -9.26 -5.15
CA LEU A 165 -7.39 -10.38 -4.26
C LEU A 165 -7.04 -11.66 -5.04
N ILE A 166 -7.81 -11.99 -6.08
CA ILE A 166 -7.58 -13.18 -6.91
C ILE A 166 -6.21 -13.09 -7.59
N LEU A 167 -5.88 -11.96 -8.22
CA LEU A 167 -4.57 -11.78 -8.85
C LEU A 167 -3.42 -11.79 -7.82
N GLY A 168 -3.63 -11.23 -6.63
CA GLY A 168 -2.68 -11.33 -5.53
C GLY A 168 -2.44 -12.77 -5.10
N LEU A 169 -3.49 -13.57 -4.93
CA LEU A 169 -3.41 -14.99 -4.56
C LEU A 169 -2.74 -15.84 -5.64
N ILE A 170 -2.99 -15.56 -6.92
CA ILE A 170 -2.28 -16.18 -8.05
C ILE A 170 -0.79 -15.84 -7.96
N SER A 171 -0.45 -14.57 -7.75
CA SER A 171 0.94 -14.11 -7.61
C SER A 171 1.67 -14.74 -6.41
N TYR A 172 0.94 -15.03 -5.33
CA TYR A 172 1.45 -15.77 -4.18
C TYR A 172 1.76 -17.24 -4.52
N ARG A 173 0.87 -17.91 -5.25
CA ARG A 173 1.10 -19.30 -5.70
C ARG A 173 2.31 -19.41 -6.64
N GLU A 174 2.52 -18.41 -7.48
CA GLU A 174 3.70 -18.30 -8.35
C GLU A 174 4.99 -17.92 -7.60
N ARG A 175 4.94 -17.72 -6.27
CA ARG A 175 6.05 -17.25 -5.43
C ARG A 175 6.64 -15.92 -5.93
N ALA A 176 5.81 -15.05 -6.50
CA ALA A 176 6.21 -13.70 -6.90
C ALA A 176 6.06 -12.71 -5.74
N VAL A 177 5.08 -12.96 -4.86
CA VAL A 177 4.67 -12.07 -3.77
C VAL A 177 4.43 -12.88 -2.49
N GLU A 178 4.83 -12.37 -1.32
CA GLU A 178 4.50 -12.99 -0.03
C GLU A 178 3.12 -12.54 0.48
N ILE A 179 2.57 -13.21 1.50
CA ILE A 179 1.19 -12.95 1.94
C ILE A 179 0.95 -11.49 2.37
N THR A 180 1.95 -10.82 2.97
CA THR A 180 1.84 -9.41 3.32
C THR A 180 1.71 -8.54 2.07
N GLY A 181 2.42 -8.88 1.00
CA GLY A 181 2.33 -8.23 -0.31
C GLY A 181 1.01 -8.52 -1.02
N VAL A 182 0.40 -9.70 -0.83
CA VAL A 182 -0.96 -9.98 -1.33
C VAL A 182 -1.97 -9.05 -0.71
N VAL A 183 -1.96 -8.92 0.62
CA VAL A 183 -2.94 -8.09 1.34
C VAL A 183 -2.71 -6.61 1.03
N ALA A 184 -1.45 -6.15 1.04
CA ALA A 184 -1.11 -4.78 0.65
C ALA A 184 -1.45 -4.48 -0.82
N GLY A 185 -1.15 -5.41 -1.73
CA GLY A 185 -1.47 -5.29 -3.16
C GLY A 185 -2.97 -5.33 -3.43
N THR A 186 -3.73 -6.12 -2.66
CA THR A 186 -5.20 -6.11 -2.70
C THR A 186 -5.74 -4.75 -2.27
N MET A 187 -5.20 -4.18 -1.20
CA MET A 187 -5.59 -2.86 -0.70
C MET A 187 -5.29 -1.77 -1.74
N LEU A 188 -4.05 -1.72 -2.22
CA LEU A 188 -3.61 -0.75 -3.22
C LEU A 188 -4.40 -0.91 -4.52
N GLY A 189 -4.52 -2.14 -5.03
CA GLY A 189 -5.23 -2.44 -6.27
C GLY A 189 -6.71 -2.08 -6.21
N MET A 190 -7.40 -2.43 -5.12
CA MET A 190 -8.80 -2.06 -4.90
C MET A 190 -8.97 -0.54 -4.94
N LEU A 191 -8.09 0.22 -4.26
CA LEU A 191 -8.16 1.68 -4.26
C LEU A 191 -7.84 2.28 -5.64
N LEU A 192 -6.87 1.74 -6.37
CA LEU A 192 -6.58 2.21 -7.74
C LEU A 192 -7.78 2.04 -8.68
N ILE A 193 -8.51 0.92 -8.57
CA ILE A 193 -9.72 0.68 -9.37
C ILE A 193 -10.87 1.60 -8.93
N ILE A 194 -11.03 1.84 -7.63
CA ILE A 194 -12.11 2.68 -7.10
C ILE A 194 -11.92 4.15 -7.48
N PHE A 195 -10.70 4.68 -7.34
CA PHE A 195 -10.42 6.11 -7.54
C PHE A 195 -10.04 6.48 -8.97
N GLY A 196 -9.47 5.54 -9.72
CA GLY A 196 -9.21 5.67 -11.14
C GLY A 196 -10.15 4.78 -11.92
N ASP A 197 -9.60 3.68 -12.41
CA ASP A 197 -10.31 2.59 -13.08
C ASP A 197 -9.37 1.38 -13.21
N ILE A 198 -9.80 0.35 -13.94
CA ILE A 198 -9.00 -0.86 -14.14
C ILE A 198 -7.61 -0.58 -14.76
N ARG A 199 -7.45 0.47 -15.57
CA ARG A 199 -6.18 0.79 -16.24
C ARG A 199 -5.12 1.21 -15.23
N TRP A 200 -5.50 1.93 -14.17
CA TRP A 200 -4.61 2.29 -13.07
C TRP A 200 -4.08 1.05 -12.37
N PHE A 201 -4.94 0.08 -12.09
CA PHE A 201 -4.52 -1.22 -11.58
C PHE A 201 -3.56 -1.94 -12.55
N LEU A 202 -3.89 -1.97 -13.84
CA LEU A 202 -3.08 -2.68 -14.84
C LEU A 202 -1.66 -2.12 -14.96
N ILE A 203 -1.48 -0.80 -14.81
CA ILE A 203 -0.14 -0.18 -14.77
C ILE A 203 0.64 -0.63 -13.52
N ALA A 204 0.02 -0.58 -12.34
CA ALA A 204 0.66 -1.03 -11.11
C ALA A 204 0.98 -2.54 -11.17
N PHE A 205 0.08 -3.33 -11.75
CA PHE A 205 0.27 -4.76 -12.00
C PHE A 205 1.39 -5.02 -13.01
N LEU A 206 1.50 -4.22 -14.08
CA LEU A 206 2.59 -4.31 -15.06
C LEU A 206 3.95 -4.04 -14.41
N PHE A 207 4.06 -3.03 -13.56
CA PHE A 207 5.26 -2.82 -12.74
C PHE A 207 5.60 -4.07 -11.91
N SER A 208 4.61 -4.65 -11.25
CA SER A 208 4.83 -5.85 -10.44
C SER A 208 5.26 -7.06 -11.28
N LEU A 209 4.63 -7.25 -12.44
CA LEU A 209 4.91 -8.34 -13.36
C LEU A 209 6.33 -8.24 -13.93
N LEU A 210 6.69 -7.06 -14.47
CA LEU A 210 8.03 -6.83 -15.02
C LEU A 210 9.09 -7.03 -13.95
N GLY A 211 8.88 -6.48 -12.75
CA GLY A 211 9.80 -6.68 -11.64
C GLY A 211 9.98 -8.15 -11.29
N SER A 212 8.91 -8.91 -11.11
CA SER A 212 9.01 -10.34 -10.81
C SER A 212 9.70 -11.16 -11.92
N ILE A 213 9.52 -10.79 -13.20
CA ILE A 213 10.20 -11.44 -14.32
C ILE A 213 11.70 -11.15 -14.29
N PHE A 214 12.07 -9.86 -14.18
CA PHE A 214 13.48 -9.45 -14.26
C PHE A 214 14.28 -9.77 -13.00
N THR A 215 13.65 -9.84 -11.82
CA THR A 215 14.37 -10.34 -10.64
C THR A 215 14.82 -11.79 -10.80
N ARG A 216 14.03 -12.63 -11.48
CA ARG A 216 14.40 -14.02 -11.79
C ARG A 216 15.41 -14.14 -12.93
N TYR A 217 15.65 -13.07 -13.69
CA TYR A 217 16.63 -13.06 -14.76
C TYR A 217 18.05 -13.28 -14.21
N ARG A 218 18.74 -14.30 -14.74
CA ARG A 218 20.11 -14.69 -14.34
C ARG A 218 20.33 -14.81 -12.82
N PHE A 219 19.32 -15.27 -12.09
CA PHE A 219 19.36 -15.37 -10.63
C PHE A 219 20.57 -16.15 -10.10
N GLU A 220 20.93 -17.29 -10.70
CA GLU A 220 22.10 -18.10 -10.29
C GLU A 220 23.45 -17.37 -10.46
N ALA A 221 23.55 -16.46 -11.43
CA ALA A 221 24.76 -15.65 -11.61
C ALA A 221 24.86 -14.59 -10.51
N LYS A 222 23.73 -13.93 -10.19
CA LYS A 222 23.64 -12.96 -9.09
C LYS A 222 23.92 -13.61 -7.73
N LEU A 223 23.42 -14.84 -7.52
CA LEU A 223 23.63 -15.59 -6.28
C LEU A 223 25.10 -15.95 -6.08
N ARG A 224 25.78 -16.40 -7.14
CA ARG A 224 27.23 -16.69 -7.11
C ARG A 224 28.08 -15.45 -6.88
N ALA A 225 27.62 -14.29 -7.34
CA ALA A 225 28.28 -13.01 -7.12
C ALA A 225 27.94 -12.36 -5.76
N GLY A 226 27.05 -12.96 -4.95
CA GLY A 226 26.65 -12.41 -3.65
C GLY A 226 25.76 -11.15 -3.73
N ILE A 227 25.22 -10.84 -4.90
CA ILE A 227 24.41 -9.63 -5.18
C ILE A 227 22.93 -9.96 -5.46
N ALA A 228 22.53 -11.23 -5.31
CA ALA A 228 21.13 -11.62 -5.51
C ALA A 228 20.22 -10.96 -4.48
N GLN A 229 19.07 -10.49 -4.96
CA GLN A 229 18.04 -9.91 -4.09
C GLN A 229 17.57 -10.92 -3.02
N GLU A 230 17.38 -10.43 -1.80
CA GLU A 230 16.89 -11.23 -0.69
C GLU A 230 15.55 -11.92 -1.01
N LYS A 231 15.31 -13.08 -0.38
CA LYS A 231 14.10 -13.90 -0.58
C LYS A 231 13.81 -14.26 -2.06
N SER A 232 14.82 -14.28 -2.93
CA SER A 232 14.66 -14.58 -4.35
C SER A 232 13.68 -13.63 -5.08
N GLY A 233 13.59 -12.37 -4.63
CA GLY A 233 12.70 -11.38 -5.26
C GLY A 233 11.24 -11.43 -4.85
N VAL A 234 10.91 -12.18 -3.80
CA VAL A 234 9.54 -12.24 -3.28
C VAL A 234 9.17 -10.89 -2.67
N ARG A 235 8.22 -10.19 -3.30
CA ARG A 235 7.82 -8.84 -2.90
C ARG A 235 6.92 -8.86 -1.66
N SER A 236 7.25 -8.00 -0.70
CA SER A 236 6.52 -7.82 0.55
C SER A 236 5.63 -6.57 0.53
N TYR A 237 4.85 -6.36 1.60
CA TYR A 237 4.09 -5.11 1.79
C TYR A 237 4.98 -3.86 1.67
N ARG A 238 6.24 -3.94 2.08
CA ARG A 238 7.19 -2.83 2.03
C ARG A 238 7.40 -2.37 0.59
N ASN A 239 7.67 -3.32 -0.31
CA ASN A 239 7.85 -3.03 -1.73
C ASN A 239 6.58 -2.45 -2.37
N VAL A 240 5.41 -2.93 -1.95
CA VAL A 240 4.11 -2.43 -2.45
C VAL A 240 3.90 -0.97 -2.07
N PHE A 241 4.10 -0.60 -0.79
CA PHE A 241 3.89 0.79 -0.36
C PHE A 241 5.03 1.72 -0.77
N ALA A 242 6.28 1.28 -0.71
CA ALA A 242 7.44 2.08 -1.11
C ALA A 242 7.30 2.60 -2.55
N ASN A 243 6.89 1.73 -3.47
CA ASN A 243 6.73 2.09 -4.89
C ASN A 243 5.32 2.59 -5.25
N GLY A 244 4.31 2.17 -4.49
CA GLY A 244 2.91 2.36 -4.86
C GLY A 244 2.20 3.50 -4.15
N LEU A 245 2.71 4.00 -3.02
CA LEU A 245 1.98 4.99 -2.21
C LEU A 245 1.82 6.34 -2.92
N VAL A 246 2.84 6.79 -3.66
CA VAL A 246 2.75 8.02 -4.48
C VAL A 246 1.71 7.84 -5.58
N GLY A 247 1.77 6.74 -6.33
CA GLY A 247 0.76 6.41 -7.33
C GLY A 247 -0.65 6.33 -6.75
N LEU A 248 -0.82 5.73 -5.58
CA LEU A 248 -2.10 5.70 -4.88
C LEU A 248 -2.58 7.12 -4.50
N ALA A 249 -1.70 7.98 -3.99
CA ALA A 249 -2.04 9.35 -3.68
C ALA A 249 -2.48 10.12 -4.94
N MET A 250 -1.82 9.91 -6.08
CA MET A 250 -2.21 10.49 -7.37
C MET A 250 -3.57 9.96 -7.84
N ALA A 251 -3.84 8.65 -7.70
CA ALA A 251 -5.15 8.08 -8.02
C ALA A 251 -6.26 8.68 -7.16
N ILE A 252 -6.04 8.79 -5.84
CA ILE A 252 -6.98 9.40 -4.91
C ILE A 252 -7.27 10.85 -5.28
N ALA A 253 -6.22 11.62 -5.61
CA ALA A 253 -6.35 13.00 -6.04
C ALA A 253 -7.08 13.11 -7.39
N TYR A 254 -6.80 12.23 -8.35
CA TYR A 254 -7.51 12.16 -9.62
C TYR A 254 -9.00 11.89 -9.41
N GLY A 255 -9.36 10.91 -8.56
CA GLY A 255 -10.75 10.61 -8.25
C GLY A 255 -11.55 11.82 -7.75
N LYS A 256 -10.90 12.73 -7.02
CA LYS A 256 -11.51 13.97 -6.49
C LYS A 256 -11.50 15.15 -7.47
N TYR A 257 -10.38 15.39 -8.16
CA TYR A 257 -10.17 16.61 -8.94
C TYR A 257 -10.29 16.40 -10.45
N GLN A 258 -10.16 15.16 -10.94
CA GLN A 258 -10.23 14.77 -12.35
C GLN A 258 -9.26 15.53 -13.26
N ASP A 259 -8.14 15.99 -12.72
CA ASP A 259 -7.10 16.72 -13.46
C ASP A 259 -6.07 15.74 -14.08
N PRO A 260 -5.78 15.84 -15.40
CA PRO A 260 -4.75 15.04 -16.06
C PRO A 260 -3.36 15.07 -15.40
N ILE A 261 -3.03 16.13 -14.65
CA ILE A 261 -1.76 16.23 -13.92
C ILE A 261 -1.53 15.04 -12.97
N PHE A 262 -2.60 14.48 -12.40
CA PHE A 262 -2.53 13.32 -11.53
C PHE A 262 -2.28 12.02 -12.30
N ILE A 263 -2.77 11.92 -13.55
CA ILE A 263 -2.42 10.80 -14.44
C ILE A 263 -0.92 10.84 -14.72
N VAL A 264 -0.37 12.03 -15.01
CA VAL A 264 1.05 12.21 -15.28
C VAL A 264 1.89 11.81 -14.06
N GLY A 265 1.52 12.30 -12.87
CA GLY A 265 2.22 11.96 -11.63
C GLY A 265 2.18 10.45 -11.33
N PHE A 266 1.03 9.81 -11.55
CA PHE A 266 0.87 8.37 -11.39
C PHE A 266 1.77 7.57 -12.34
N LEU A 267 1.74 7.90 -13.63
CA LEU A 267 2.55 7.21 -14.65
C LEU A 267 4.04 7.43 -14.41
N ALA A 268 4.47 8.63 -14.03
CA ALA A 268 5.86 8.93 -13.73
C ALA A 268 6.37 8.16 -12.50
N SER A 269 5.56 8.10 -11.43
CA SER A 269 5.86 7.32 -10.22
C SER A 269 6.11 5.85 -10.57
N PHE A 270 5.20 5.22 -11.32
CA PHE A 270 5.37 3.81 -11.69
C PHE A 270 6.47 3.62 -12.75
N ALA A 271 6.66 4.54 -13.68
CA ALA A 271 7.75 4.49 -14.66
C ALA A 271 9.12 4.56 -13.99
N SER A 272 9.28 5.40 -12.96
CA SER A 272 10.47 5.46 -12.13
C SER A 272 10.72 4.14 -11.42
N ALA A 273 9.72 3.61 -10.70
CA ALA A 273 9.85 2.34 -9.99
C ALA A 273 10.17 1.16 -10.92
N THR A 274 9.55 1.11 -12.11
CA THR A 274 9.85 0.09 -13.13
C THR A 274 11.25 0.25 -13.70
N GLY A 275 11.64 1.48 -14.07
CA GLY A 275 12.95 1.78 -14.60
C GLY A 275 14.05 1.38 -13.62
N ASP A 276 13.91 1.76 -12.35
CA ASP A 276 14.85 1.43 -11.29
C ASP A 276 14.97 -0.09 -11.06
N THR A 277 13.83 -0.79 -10.97
CA THR A 277 13.84 -2.25 -10.82
C THR A 277 14.56 -2.92 -11.99
N LEU A 278 14.33 -2.48 -13.23
CA LEU A 278 15.00 -3.06 -14.39
C LEU A 278 16.49 -2.69 -14.44
N ALA A 279 16.84 -1.46 -14.07
CA ALA A 279 18.22 -0.98 -14.00
C ALA A 279 19.05 -1.78 -13.00
N SER A 280 18.52 -2.00 -11.80
CA SER A 280 19.19 -2.80 -10.76
C SER A 280 19.27 -4.27 -11.16
N GLU A 281 18.19 -4.89 -11.64
CA GLU A 281 18.16 -6.33 -11.92
C GLU A 281 18.94 -6.74 -13.17
N ILE A 282 18.94 -5.90 -14.22
CA ILE A 282 19.68 -6.14 -15.47
C ILE A 282 21.10 -5.57 -15.36
N GLY A 283 21.25 -4.36 -14.80
CA GLY A 283 22.54 -3.67 -14.68
C GLY A 283 23.53 -4.41 -13.79
N GLN A 284 23.08 -5.08 -12.73
CA GLN A 284 23.93 -5.97 -11.91
C GLN A 284 24.54 -7.14 -12.71
N THR A 285 23.99 -7.46 -13.88
CA THR A 285 24.54 -8.50 -14.77
C THR A 285 25.48 -7.95 -15.84
N SER A 286 25.74 -6.63 -15.82
CA SER A 286 26.68 -5.98 -16.72
C SER A 286 28.10 -6.54 -16.55
N ARG A 287 28.83 -6.60 -17.66
CA ARG A 287 30.27 -6.91 -17.66
C ARG A 287 31.12 -5.67 -17.37
N ASP A 288 30.54 -4.50 -17.57
CA ASP A 288 31.20 -3.23 -17.36
C ASP A 288 31.26 -2.91 -15.87
N GLN A 289 32.34 -2.28 -15.44
CA GLN A 289 32.49 -1.84 -14.06
C GLN A 289 31.52 -0.68 -13.77
N PRO A 290 30.65 -0.78 -12.77
CA PRO A 290 29.77 0.32 -12.39
C PRO A 290 30.57 1.55 -11.95
N ILE A 291 30.00 2.72 -12.18
CA ILE A 291 30.55 4.01 -11.71
C ILE A 291 29.57 4.63 -10.72
N LEU A 292 30.07 5.32 -9.70
CA LEU A 292 29.21 6.01 -8.73
C LEU A 292 28.62 7.27 -9.37
N ILE A 293 27.31 7.49 -9.26
CA ILE A 293 26.62 8.62 -9.90
C ILE A 293 27.13 10.01 -9.42
N THR A 294 27.71 10.08 -8.22
CA THR A 294 28.19 11.34 -7.63
C THR A 294 29.62 11.68 -8.03
N THR A 295 30.55 10.72 -7.95
CA THR A 295 31.99 10.95 -8.20
C THR A 295 32.44 10.50 -9.59
N PHE A 296 31.63 9.73 -10.31
CA PHE A 296 31.98 9.04 -11.55
C PHE A 296 33.19 8.10 -11.42
N GLU A 297 33.52 7.69 -10.20
CA GLU A 297 34.60 6.74 -9.93
C GLU A 297 34.09 5.29 -10.01
N PRO A 298 34.93 4.33 -10.46
CA PRO A 298 34.54 2.92 -10.52
C PRO A 298 34.27 2.34 -9.12
N VAL A 299 33.17 1.60 -8.98
CA VAL A 299 32.76 0.95 -7.72
C VAL A 299 32.46 -0.54 -7.94
N PRO A 300 32.48 -1.37 -6.88
CA PRO A 300 32.10 -2.77 -6.98
C PRO A 300 30.65 -2.96 -7.46
N PRO A 301 30.34 -4.03 -8.22
CA PRO A 301 28.97 -4.42 -8.53
C PRO A 301 28.09 -4.57 -7.29
N GLY A 302 26.85 -4.06 -7.38
CA GLY A 302 25.90 -4.06 -6.26
C GLY A 302 26.09 -2.92 -5.26
N THR A 303 26.93 -1.92 -5.56
CA THR A 303 27.04 -0.70 -4.73
C THR A 303 25.83 0.20 -4.95
N ASP A 304 25.18 0.64 -3.86
CA ASP A 304 24.07 1.59 -3.93
C ASP A 304 24.50 2.91 -4.60
N GLY A 305 23.72 3.34 -5.59
CA GLY A 305 24.04 4.50 -6.44
C GLY A 305 25.10 4.26 -7.53
N GLY A 306 25.51 3.00 -7.73
CA GLY A 306 26.35 2.59 -8.85
C GLY A 306 25.53 2.43 -10.14
N ILE A 307 25.90 3.16 -11.19
CA ILE A 307 25.25 3.12 -12.50
C ILE A 307 26.11 2.38 -13.53
N THR A 308 25.45 1.73 -14.50
CA THR A 308 26.09 1.10 -15.66
C THR A 308 25.33 1.49 -16.93
N VAL A 309 26.01 1.50 -18.08
CA VAL A 309 25.34 1.79 -19.38
C VAL A 309 24.20 0.80 -19.64
N LEU A 310 24.41 -0.48 -19.33
CA LEU A 310 23.36 -1.50 -19.46
C LEU A 310 22.17 -1.22 -18.52
N GLY A 311 22.44 -0.79 -17.28
CA GLY A 311 21.40 -0.40 -16.32
C GLY A 311 20.59 0.80 -16.80
N GLU A 312 21.24 1.85 -17.33
CA GLU A 312 20.55 3.03 -17.87
C GLU A 312 19.67 2.69 -19.09
N LEU A 313 20.17 1.85 -20.00
CA LEU A 313 19.36 1.38 -21.13
C LEU A 313 18.16 0.53 -20.66
N ALA A 314 18.34 -0.27 -19.61
CA ALA A 314 17.28 -1.02 -18.98
C ALA A 314 16.25 -0.11 -18.29
N ALA A 315 16.70 0.98 -17.63
CA ALA A 315 15.84 2.00 -17.04
C ALA A 315 14.95 2.66 -18.10
N ILE A 316 15.57 3.12 -19.19
CA ILE A 316 14.87 3.72 -20.34
C ILE A 316 13.82 2.75 -20.90
N PHE A 317 14.20 1.49 -21.12
CA PHE A 317 13.31 0.47 -21.66
C PHE A 317 12.12 0.19 -20.72
N GLY A 318 12.38 0.06 -19.42
CA GLY A 318 11.35 -0.18 -18.40
C GLY A 318 10.35 0.96 -18.30
N ALA A 319 10.85 2.19 -18.18
CA ALA A 319 10.01 3.39 -18.14
C ALA A 319 9.18 3.53 -19.43
N PHE A 320 9.79 3.29 -20.59
CA PHE A 320 9.13 3.37 -21.90
C PHE A 320 8.00 2.36 -22.05
N ILE A 321 8.23 1.09 -21.72
CA ILE A 321 7.18 0.05 -21.82
C ILE A 321 5.96 0.43 -20.97
N LEU A 322 6.20 0.94 -19.76
CA LEU A 322 5.11 1.27 -18.84
C LEU A 322 4.25 2.42 -19.39
N VAL A 323 4.87 3.51 -19.84
CA VAL A 323 4.13 4.64 -20.40
C VAL A 323 3.50 4.31 -21.77
N LEU A 324 4.12 3.43 -22.55
CA LEU A 324 3.56 2.95 -23.82
C LEU A 324 2.30 2.11 -23.57
N ALA A 325 2.32 1.23 -22.57
CA ALA A 325 1.14 0.47 -22.16
C ALA A 325 0.01 1.43 -21.73
N ALA A 326 0.33 2.48 -20.97
CA ALA A 326 -0.62 3.50 -20.57
C ALA A 326 -1.23 4.22 -21.80
N TYR A 327 -0.40 4.59 -22.77
CA TYR A 327 -0.85 5.22 -24.02
C TYR A 327 -1.79 4.31 -24.82
N ILE A 328 -1.45 3.03 -24.98
CA ILE A 328 -2.27 2.04 -25.69
C ILE A 328 -3.63 1.84 -24.99
N MET A 329 -3.67 1.91 -23.66
CA MET A 329 -4.89 1.86 -22.86
C MET A 329 -5.67 3.20 -22.85
N GLY A 330 -5.19 4.22 -23.55
CA GLY A 330 -5.82 5.54 -23.63
C GLY A 330 -5.74 6.32 -22.31
N MET A 331 -4.67 6.14 -21.53
CA MET A 331 -4.41 6.95 -20.33
C MET A 331 -3.61 8.21 -20.70
N GLY A 332 -4.30 9.37 -20.71
CA GLY A 332 -3.68 10.65 -21.03
C GLY A 332 -3.40 10.86 -22.53
N ASN A 333 -2.96 12.07 -22.88
CA ASN A 333 -2.56 12.44 -24.24
C ASN A 333 -1.05 12.23 -24.46
N GLY A 334 -0.55 12.50 -25.67
CA GLY A 334 0.89 12.37 -25.97
C GLY A 334 1.80 13.19 -25.05
N TYR A 335 1.37 14.38 -24.62
CA TYR A 335 2.11 15.20 -23.66
C TYR A 335 2.19 14.53 -22.29
N CYS A 336 1.11 13.90 -21.81
CA CYS A 336 1.14 13.14 -20.56
C CYS A 336 2.20 12.04 -20.60
N ILE A 337 2.28 11.31 -21.71
CA ILE A 337 3.21 10.19 -21.89
C ILE A 337 4.66 10.68 -21.93
N ILE A 338 4.94 11.75 -22.68
CA ILE A 338 6.28 12.34 -22.78
C ILE A 338 6.73 12.83 -21.40
N ALA A 339 5.87 13.59 -20.70
CA ALA A 339 6.19 14.11 -19.38
C ALA A 339 6.42 12.99 -18.36
N ALA A 340 5.57 11.96 -18.36
CA ALA A 340 5.71 10.82 -17.46
C ALA A 340 6.97 9.99 -17.75
N PHE A 341 7.34 9.82 -19.02
CA PHE A 341 8.56 9.12 -19.41
C PHE A 341 9.81 9.86 -18.93
N VAL A 342 9.90 11.16 -19.23
CA VAL A 342 11.06 11.97 -18.85
C VAL A 342 11.16 12.09 -17.33
N GLY A 343 10.06 12.42 -16.65
CA GLY A 343 10.03 12.50 -15.19
C GLY A 343 10.30 11.16 -14.50
N GLY A 344 9.80 10.05 -15.05
CA GLY A 344 10.09 8.70 -14.58
C GLY A 344 11.57 8.35 -14.70
N PHE A 345 12.20 8.63 -15.84
CA PHE A 345 13.64 8.39 -16.04
C PHE A 345 14.52 9.28 -15.14
N MET A 346 14.13 10.54 -14.93
CA MET A 346 14.78 11.41 -13.95
C MET A 346 14.63 10.88 -12.52
N GLY A 347 13.49 10.25 -12.22
CA GLY A 347 13.26 9.55 -10.95
C GLY A 347 14.25 8.42 -10.69
N VAL A 348 14.56 7.58 -11.69
CA VAL A 348 15.56 6.50 -11.58
C VAL A 348 16.95 7.06 -11.24
N ASN A 349 17.34 8.14 -11.91
CA ASN A 349 18.63 8.80 -11.65
C ASN A 349 18.66 9.44 -10.25
N PHE A 350 17.53 9.99 -9.81
CA PHE A 350 17.41 10.52 -8.46
C PHE A 350 17.46 9.41 -7.39
N ASP A 351 16.92 8.24 -7.68
CA ASP A 351 17.05 7.04 -6.83
C ASP A 351 18.53 6.68 -6.61
N SER A 352 19.30 6.56 -7.69
CA SER A 352 20.75 6.32 -7.63
C SER A 352 21.50 7.42 -6.85
N LEU A 353 21.09 8.68 -6.98
CA LEU A 353 21.67 9.80 -6.22
C LEU A 353 21.39 9.66 -4.71
N LEU A 354 20.16 9.31 -4.33
CA LEU A 354 19.79 9.05 -2.94
C LEU A 354 20.50 7.81 -2.39
N GLY A 355 20.65 6.77 -3.20
CA GLY A 355 21.43 5.56 -2.88
C GLY A 355 22.87 5.90 -2.51
N ALA A 356 23.54 6.69 -3.37
CA ALA A 356 24.94 7.10 -3.17
C ALA A 356 25.16 8.01 -1.95
N THR A 357 24.15 8.78 -1.55
CA THR A 357 24.29 9.84 -0.53
C THR A 357 23.65 9.50 0.81
N LEU A 358 22.40 9.05 0.81
CA LEU A 358 21.58 8.87 2.02
C LEU A 358 21.44 7.41 2.42
N GLU A 359 21.37 6.48 1.46
CA GLU A 359 21.24 5.05 1.77
C GLU A 359 22.56 4.48 2.28
N ARG A 360 23.66 4.73 1.55
CA ARG A 360 24.99 4.32 1.97
C ARG A 360 25.40 4.91 3.32
N GLY A 361 24.89 6.10 3.65
CA GLY A 361 25.08 6.78 4.93
C GLY A 361 24.21 6.23 6.07
N GLY A 362 23.31 5.27 5.79
CA GLY A 362 22.39 4.68 6.77
C GLY A 362 21.26 5.62 7.22
N VAL A 363 21.07 6.76 6.55
CA VAL A 363 20.03 7.76 6.90
C VAL A 363 18.66 7.30 6.39
N LEU A 364 18.63 6.69 5.20
CA LEU A 364 17.45 6.09 4.59
C LEU A 364 17.72 4.61 4.30
N GLY A 365 16.67 3.80 4.32
CA GLY A 365 16.72 2.48 3.70
C GLY A 365 16.08 2.50 2.32
N ASN A 366 16.32 1.43 1.54
CA ASN A 366 15.76 1.22 0.20
C ASN A 366 14.27 1.59 0.04
N ASP A 367 13.41 1.19 1.00
CA ASP A 367 11.97 1.52 0.93
C ASP A 367 11.72 3.04 0.96
N GLY A 368 12.53 3.79 1.70
CA GLY A 368 12.45 5.25 1.79
C GLY A 368 13.00 5.93 0.54
N VAL A 369 14.08 5.38 -0.04
CA VAL A 369 14.66 5.86 -1.31
C VAL A 369 13.65 5.73 -2.44
N ASN A 370 13.05 4.53 -2.61
CA ASN A 370 11.97 4.28 -3.57
C ASN A 370 10.78 5.25 -3.41
N LEU A 371 10.36 5.52 -2.16
CA LEU A 371 9.25 6.44 -1.91
C LEU A 371 9.59 7.87 -2.36
N LEU A 372 10.81 8.34 -2.09
CA LEU A 372 11.25 9.68 -2.47
C LEU A 372 11.52 9.81 -3.97
N SER A 373 12.07 8.78 -4.61
CA SER A 373 12.33 8.77 -6.05
C SER A 373 11.04 8.78 -6.86
N THR A 374 10.06 7.96 -6.47
CA THR A 374 8.73 7.97 -7.09
C THR A 374 7.98 9.30 -6.86
N ALA A 375 8.12 9.92 -5.68
CA ALA A 375 7.55 11.24 -5.40
C ALA A 375 8.20 12.34 -6.25
N PHE A 376 9.53 12.32 -6.36
CA PHE A 376 10.29 13.23 -7.21
C PHE A 376 9.87 13.10 -8.67
N ALA A 377 9.77 11.87 -9.19
CA ALA A 377 9.32 11.59 -10.55
C ALA A 377 7.94 12.20 -10.82
N ALA A 378 6.98 12.03 -9.90
CA ALA A 378 5.64 12.58 -10.03
C ALA A 378 5.63 14.11 -10.12
N VAL A 379 6.39 14.80 -9.25
CA VAL A 379 6.48 16.26 -9.23
C VAL A 379 7.16 16.81 -10.48
N VAL A 380 8.29 16.21 -10.89
CA VAL A 380 9.02 16.64 -12.08
C VAL A 380 8.20 16.42 -13.34
N ALA A 381 7.53 15.27 -13.48
CA ALA A 381 6.66 15.01 -14.62
C ALA A 381 5.49 15.99 -14.67
N ALA A 382 4.87 16.33 -13.53
CA ALA A 382 3.82 17.34 -13.46
C ALA A 382 4.32 18.72 -13.93
N ALA A 383 5.53 19.13 -13.53
CA ALA A 383 6.14 20.37 -13.98
C ALA A 383 6.44 20.36 -15.48
N ILE A 384 7.00 19.27 -16.00
CA ILE A 384 7.27 19.11 -17.45
C ILE A 384 5.95 19.18 -18.22
N PHE A 385 4.92 18.45 -17.78
CA PHE A 385 3.60 18.46 -18.40
C PHE A 385 3.02 19.87 -18.45
N TYR A 386 3.15 20.63 -17.36
CA TYR A 386 2.71 22.02 -17.31
C TYR A 386 3.40 22.91 -18.34
N ILE A 387 4.69 22.68 -18.62
CA ILE A 387 5.45 23.48 -19.58
C ILE A 387 5.09 23.11 -21.02
N ILE A 388 4.94 21.82 -21.34
CA ILE A 388 4.77 21.34 -22.72
C ILE A 388 3.33 21.38 -23.22
N GLN A 389 2.35 21.53 -22.32
CA GLN A 389 0.93 21.65 -22.69
C GLN A 389 0.52 23.09 -23.05
N VAL A 390 1.39 24.07 -22.76
CA VAL A 390 1.27 25.48 -23.16
C VAL A 390 1.80 25.61 -24.59
#